data_AF-A0A3E3JYC9-F1
#
_entry.id   AF-A0A3E3JYC9-F1
#
_cell.length_a   1.000
_cell.length_b   1.000
_cell.length_c   1.000
_cell.angle_alpha   90.00
_cell.angle_beta   90.00
_cell.angle_gamma   90.00
#
_symmetry.space_group_name_H-M   'P 1'
#
loop_
_entity.id
_entity.type
_entity.pdbx_description
1 polymer ?
#
loop_
_entity_poly.entity_id
_entity_poly.type
_entity_poly.pdbx_seq_one_letter_code
_entity_poly.pdbx_strand_id
1 'polypeptide(L)'
;MELRDTVDMMNSEDYKERFKAEYYQTVIRYGKLKNMLDRWDEGILNFSPTCPRSTYNIQINSMAEYIAILEARAVMEGIELCK
;
A
#
# COMPACT_ATOMS: atom_id res chain seq x y z
N MET A 1 -9.79 5.44 4.31
CA MET A 1 -8.93 6.46 3.69
C MET A 1 -8.67 6.06 2.25
N GLU A 2 -8.83 6.98 1.31
CA GLU A 2 -8.49 6.83 -0.09
C GLU A 2 -7.17 7.55 -0.40
N LEU A 3 -6.55 7.24 -1.55
CA LEU A 3 -5.28 7.87 -1.95
C LEU A 3 -5.36 9.40 -1.96
N ARG A 4 -6.48 9.97 -2.39
CA ARG A 4 -6.69 11.42 -2.42
C ARG A 4 -6.64 12.05 -1.01
N ASP A 5 -7.02 11.31 0.02
CA ASP A 5 -7.10 11.81 1.39
C ASP A 5 -5.69 11.98 2.01
N THR A 6 -4.66 11.43 1.36
CA THR A 6 -3.26 11.52 1.80
C THR A 6 -2.50 12.72 1.20
N VAL A 7 -3.11 13.47 0.28
CA VAL A 7 -2.43 14.56 -0.46
C VAL A 7 -1.93 15.64 0.50
N ASP A 8 -2.74 16.06 1.46
CA ASP A 8 -2.34 17.12 2.40
C ASP A 8 -1.19 16.65 3.29
N MET A 9 -1.20 15.37 3.70
CA MET A 9 -0.14 14.77 4.51
C MET A 9 1.20 14.74 3.77
N MET A 10 1.19 14.45 2.46
CA MET A 10 2.40 14.46 1.62
C MET A 10 3.07 15.83 1.55
N ASN A 11 2.28 16.89 1.65
CA ASN A 11 2.74 18.28 1.57
C ASN A 11 2.98 18.90 2.94
N SER A 12 2.85 18.14 4.03
CA SER A 12 3.12 18.62 5.37
C SER A 12 4.60 18.94 5.56
N GLU A 13 4.90 20.02 6.28
CA GLU A 13 6.25 20.34 6.74
C GLU A 13 6.77 19.32 7.77
N ASP A 14 5.87 18.69 8.53
CA ASP A 14 6.21 17.61 9.46
C ASP A 14 6.52 16.31 8.70
N TYR A 15 7.75 15.83 8.82
CA TYR A 15 8.19 14.59 8.19
C TYR A 15 7.37 13.38 8.67
N LYS A 16 6.84 13.40 9.90
CA LYS A 16 6.03 12.32 10.43
C LYS A 16 4.72 12.18 9.67
N GLU A 17 4.13 13.30 9.25
CA GLU A 17 2.93 13.28 8.42
C GLU A 17 3.21 12.76 7.02
N ARG A 18 4.35 13.14 6.42
CA ARG A 18 4.79 12.58 5.13
C ARG A 18 5.05 11.07 5.22
N PHE A 19 5.64 10.61 6.32
CA PHE A 19 5.85 9.20 6.61
C PHE A 19 4.53 8.43 6.73
N LYS A 20 3.56 8.95 7.50
CA LYS A 20 2.22 8.35 7.60
C LYS A 20 1.54 8.29 6.24
N ALA A 21 1.68 9.35 5.42
CA ALA A 21 1.14 9.38 4.07
C ALA A 21 1.70 8.22 3.22
N GLU A 22 3.01 8.02 3.24
CA GLU A 22 3.68 6.92 2.54
C GLU A 22 3.16 5.54 3.00
N TYR A 23 3.04 5.32 4.30
CA TYR A 23 2.45 4.10 4.86
C TYR A 23 1.03 3.87 4.36
N TYR A 24 0.14 4.84 4.55
CA TYR A 24 -1.28 4.71 4.17
C TYR A 24 -1.44 4.51 2.67
N GLN A 25 -0.67 5.23 1.85
CA GLN A 25 -0.69 5.03 0.39
C GLN A 25 -0.26 3.63 0.00
N THR A 26 0.77 3.08 0.65
CA THR A 26 1.26 1.73 0.37
C THR A 26 0.21 0.69 0.76
N VAL A 27 -0.40 0.82 1.95
CA VAL A 27 -1.49 -0.06 2.41
C VAL A 27 -2.72 0.01 1.50
N ILE A 28 -3.14 1.21 1.09
CA ILE A 28 -4.28 1.38 0.18
C ILE A 28 -3.99 0.72 -1.18
N ARG A 29 -2.79 0.91 -1.73
CA ARG A 29 -2.41 0.27 -3.00
C ARG A 29 -2.30 -1.24 -2.86
N TYR A 30 -1.78 -1.73 -1.75
CA TYR A 30 -1.71 -3.16 -1.44
C TYR A 30 -3.12 -3.77 -1.42
N GLY A 31 -4.06 -3.16 -0.70
CA GLY A 31 -5.45 -3.62 -0.63
C GLY A 31 -6.14 -3.63 -2.01
N LYS A 32 -5.92 -2.59 -2.81
CA LYS A 32 -6.45 -2.52 -4.19
C LYS A 32 -5.86 -3.61 -5.09
N LEU A 33 -4.55 -3.85 -5.00
CA LEU A 33 -3.90 -4.92 -5.75
C LEU A 33 -4.39 -6.29 -5.28
N LYS A 34 -4.44 -6.54 -3.96
CA LYS A 34 -4.96 -7.80 -3.39
C LYS A 34 -6.37 -8.09 -3.89
N ASN A 35 -7.28 -7.12 -3.83
CA ASN A 35 -8.64 -7.27 -4.34
C ASN A 35 -8.68 -7.61 -5.84
N MET A 36 -7.85 -6.93 -6.64
CA MET A 36 -7.74 -7.23 -8.07
C MET A 36 -7.22 -8.65 -8.33
N LEU A 37 -6.23 -9.12 -7.57
CA LEU A 37 -5.71 -10.49 -7.67
C LEU A 37 -6.73 -11.54 -7.21
N ASP A 38 -7.48 -11.27 -6.14
CA ASP A 38 -8.52 -12.18 -5.68
C ASP A 38 -9.62 -12.36 -6.74
N ARG A 39 -10.06 -11.25 -7.34
CA ARG A 39 -11.00 -11.29 -8.47
C ARG A 39 -10.44 -12.00 -9.70
N TRP A 40 -9.12 -11.91 -9.92
CA TRP A 40 -8.46 -12.67 -10.99
C TRP A 40 -8.48 -14.16 -10.70
N ASP A 41 -8.10 -14.55 -9.48
CA ASP A 41 -8.03 -15.95 -9.05
C ASP A 41 -9.43 -16.59 -8.99
N GLU A 42 -10.48 -15.81 -8.71
CA GLU A 42 -11.90 -16.21 -8.77
C GLU A 42 -12.49 -16.23 -10.19
N GLY A 43 -11.77 -15.75 -11.21
CA GLY A 43 -12.25 -15.67 -12.58
C GLY A 43 -13.32 -14.60 -12.85
N ILE A 44 -13.49 -13.63 -11.95
CA ILE A 44 -14.49 -12.54 -12.04
C ILE A 44 -13.88 -11.17 -12.34
N LEU A 45 -12.60 -11.15 -12.73
CA LEU A 45 -11.93 -9.94 -13.15
C LEU A 45 -12.49 -9.48 -14.50
N ASN A 46 -12.89 -8.22 -14.59
CA ASN A 46 -13.55 -7.64 -15.76
C ASN A 46 -12.56 -7.17 -16.86
N PHE A 47 -11.28 -7.48 -16.74
CA PHE A 47 -10.25 -7.19 -17.73
C PHE A 47 -9.15 -8.26 -17.69
N SER A 48 -8.36 -8.33 -18.76
CA SER A 48 -7.17 -9.20 -18.82
C SER A 48 -5.92 -8.41 -18.46
N PRO A 49 -5.17 -8.79 -17.43
CA PRO A 49 -3.87 -8.21 -17.14
C PRO A 49 -2.88 -8.48 -18.28
N THR A 50 -2.01 -7.52 -18.56
CA THR A 50 -0.97 -7.66 -19.61
C THR A 50 0.23 -8.46 -19.10
N CYS A 51 0.58 -8.28 -17.83
CA CYS A 51 1.69 -8.97 -17.20
C CYS A 51 1.26 -10.37 -16.70
N PRO A 52 2.19 -11.35 -16.63
CA PRO A 52 1.89 -12.64 -16.06
C PRO A 52 1.58 -12.54 -14.56
N ARG A 53 0.80 -13.50 -14.05
CA ARG A 53 0.40 -13.58 -12.62
C ARG A 53 1.61 -13.56 -11.66
N SER A 54 2.76 -14.09 -12.09
CA SER A 54 4.01 -14.08 -11.32
C SER A 54 4.58 -12.68 -11.07
N THR A 55 4.44 -11.74 -12.02
CA THR A 55 4.85 -10.34 -11.82
C THR A 55 4.07 -9.70 -10.67
N TYR A 56 2.76 -9.95 -10.61
CA TYR A 56 1.93 -9.43 -9.53
C TYR A 56 2.19 -10.10 -8.18
N ASN A 57 2.60 -11.38 -8.16
CA ASN A 57 3.07 -12.04 -6.93
C ASN A 57 4.31 -11.34 -6.36
N ILE A 58 5.27 -11.00 -7.21
CA ILE A 58 6.45 -10.23 -6.78
C ILE A 58 6.01 -8.87 -6.24
N GLN A 59 5.16 -8.16 -6.98
CA GLN A 59 4.66 -6.85 -6.58
C GLN A 59 3.96 -6.88 -5.20
N ILE A 60 3.01 -7.80 -4.99
CA ILE A 60 2.26 -7.85 -3.73
C ILE A 60 3.13 -8.27 -2.54
N ASN A 61 4.11 -9.15 -2.76
CA ASN A 61 5.05 -9.55 -1.72
C ASN A 61 5.98 -8.39 -1.33
N SER A 62 6.57 -7.70 -2.30
CA SER A 62 7.42 -6.54 -2.04
C SER A 62 6.65 -5.41 -1.34
N MET A 63 5.37 -5.22 -1.67
CA MET A 63 4.53 -4.25 -0.97
C MET A 63 4.25 -4.67 0.49
N ALA A 64 4.00 -5.95 0.75
CA ALA A 64 3.81 -6.45 2.12
C ALA A 64 5.09 -6.30 2.96
N GLU A 65 6.25 -6.62 2.39
CA GLU A 65 7.55 -6.40 3.02
C GLU A 65 7.78 -4.91 3.32
N TYR A 66 7.45 -4.03 2.38
CA TYR A 66 7.61 -2.58 2.58
C TYR A 66 6.70 -2.04 3.67
N ILE A 67 5.44 -2.49 3.73
CA ILE A 67 4.50 -2.17 4.81
C ILE A 67 5.09 -2.59 6.15
N ALA A 68 5.62 -3.80 6.27
CA ALA A 68 6.24 -4.28 7.52
C ALA A 68 7.46 -3.44 7.92
N ILE A 69 8.28 -2.99 6.96
CA ILE A 69 9.40 -2.08 7.21
C ILE A 69 8.89 -0.74 7.76
N LEU A 70 7.84 -0.17 7.18
CA LEU A 70 7.24 1.08 7.65
C LEU A 70 6.62 0.93 9.04
N GLU A 71 5.99 -0.19 9.35
CA GLU A 71 5.48 -0.46 10.71
C GLU A 71 6.61 -0.56 11.73
N ALA A 72 7.70 -1.26 11.40
CA ALA A 72 8.88 -1.34 12.26
C ALA A 72 9.53 0.04 12.48
N ARG A 73 9.68 0.83 11.40
CA ARG A 73 10.20 2.20 11.47
C ARG A 73 9.30 3.10 12.32
N ALA A 74 7.99 2.99 12.18
CA ALA A 74 7.05 3.77 12.99
C ALA A 74 7.24 3.53 14.49
N VAL A 75 7.47 2.28 14.89
CA VAL A 75 7.81 1.93 16.28
C VAL A 75 9.15 2.54 16.72
N MET A 76 10.19 2.40 15.89
CA MET A 76 11.53 2.93 16.20
C MET A 76 11.58 4.46 16.28
N GLU A 77 10.81 5.14 15.41
CA GLU A 77 10.78 6.60 15.30
C GLU A 77 9.70 7.25 16.18
N GLY A 78 8.90 6.46 16.91
CA GLY A 78 7.81 6.96 17.76
C GLY A 78 6.71 7.67 16.97
N ILE A 79 6.35 7.13 15.80
CA ILE A 79 5.30 7.62 14.92
C ILE A 79 4.07 6.73 15.09
N GLU A 80 2.95 7.32 15.50
CA GLU A 80 1.68 6.60 15.63
C GLU A 80 1.00 6.42 14.27
N LEU A 81 0.79 5.17 13.87
CA LEU A 81 -0.03 4.79 12.72
C LEU A 81 -1.43 4.43 13.21
N CYS A 82 -2.47 5.04 12.65
CA CYS A 82 -3.85 4.64 12.91
C CYS A 82 -4.10 3.30 12.22
N LYS A 83 -4.35 2.25 13.00
CA LYS A 83 -4.76 0.92 12.50
C LYS A 83 -6.26 0.87 12.21
#